data_AF-A0A497SKX5-F1
#
_entry.id   AF-A0A497SKX5-F1
#
_cell.length_a   1.000
_cell.length_b   1.000
_cell.length_c   1.000
_cell.angle_alpha   90.00
_cell.angle_beta   90.00
_cell.angle_gamma   90.00
#
_symmetry.space_group_name_H-M   'P 1'
#
loop_
_entity.id
_entity.type
_entity.pdbx_description
1 polymer ?
#
loop_
_entity_poly.entity_id
_entity_poly.type
_entity_poly.pdbx_seq_one_letter_code
_entity_poly.pdbx_strand_id
1 'polypeptide(L)' 'MKKWKFIIDSMTKEEREQPEILKSSRVERIAKGSGTKVQDVNELISNFKKMKKMMKK' A
#
# COMPACT_ATOMS: atom_id res chain seq x y z
N MET A 1 7.06 12.49 -8.45
CA MET A 1 5.89 11.69 -8.01
C MET A 1 5.90 10.27 -8.60
N LYS A 2 6.95 9.45 -8.39
CA LYS A 2 7.02 8.07 -8.95
C LYS A 2 6.96 6.96 -7.89
N LYS A 3 7.15 7.28 -6.61
CA LYS A 3 7.30 6.29 -5.52
C LYS A 3 6.07 5.39 -5.34
N TRP A 4 4.87 5.95 -5.48
CA TRP A 4 3.63 5.21 -5.26
C TRP A 4 3.37 4.17 -6.35
N LYS A 5 3.76 4.47 -7.60
CA LYS A 5 3.68 3.53 -8.71
C LYS A 5 4.49 2.27 -8.42
N PHE A 6 5.74 2.42 -7.99
CA PHE A 6 6.60 1.28 -7.65
C PHE A 6 6.07 0.48 -6.45
N ILE A 7 5.48 1.14 -5.45
CA ILE A 7 4.83 0.47 -4.31
C ILE A 7 3.66 -0.39 -4.80
N ILE A 8 2.76 0.18 -5.60
CA ILE A 8 1.59 -0.52 -6.13
C ILE A 8 2.02 -1.68 -7.03
N ASP A 9 3.02 -1.46 -7.90
CA ASP A 9 3.57 -2.49 -8.79
C ASP A 9 4.19 -3.67 -8.01
N SER A 10 4.68 -3.43 -6.78
CA SER A 10 5.22 -4.47 -5.89
C SER A 10 4.18 -5.24 -5.07
N MET A 11 2.91 -4.79 -5.09
CA MET A 11 1.78 -5.46 -4.43
C MET A 11 1.20 -6.59 -5.28
N THR A 12 0.71 -7.64 -4.65
CA THR A 12 -0.12 -8.65 -5.32
C THR A 12 -1.54 -8.15 -5.56
N LYS A 13 -2.29 -8.82 -6.44
CA LYS A 13 -3.69 -8.47 -6.72
C LYS A 13 -4.55 -8.50 -5.44
N GLU A 14 -4.39 -9.55 -4.64
CA GLU A 14 -5.05 -9.71 -3.33
C GLU A 14 -4.76 -8.53 -2.40
N GLU A 15 -3.50 -8.09 -2.32
CA GLU A 15 -3.08 -6.97 -1.47
C GLU A 15 -3.65 -5.62 -1.93
N ARG A 16 -3.88 -5.44 -3.24
CA ARG A 16 -4.51 -4.23 -3.81
C ARG A 16 -6.01 -4.21 -3.57
N GLU A 17 -6.68 -5.35 -3.69
CA GLU A 17 -8.13 -5.47 -3.48
C GLU A 17 -8.48 -5.41 -1.99
N GLN A 18 -7.62 -6.00 -1.14
CA GLN A 18 -7.81 -6.10 0.31
C GLN A 18 -6.61 -5.52 1.09
N PRO A 19 -6.54 -4.19 1.28
CA PRO A 19 -5.49 -3.56 2.09
C PRO A 19 -5.53 -3.93 3.59
N GLU A 20 -6.51 -4.70 4.03
CA GLU A 20 -6.64 -5.24 5.37
C GLU A 20 -5.71 -6.42 5.65
N ILE A 21 -5.31 -7.17 4.60
CA ILE A 21 -4.37 -8.29 4.74
C ILE A 21 -2.90 -7.84 4.84
N LEU A 22 -2.61 -6.56 4.55
CA LEU A 22 -1.29 -5.95 4.61
C LEU A 22 -0.81 -5.78 6.07
N LYS A 23 -0.26 -6.87 6.62
CA LYS A 23 0.46 -6.90 7.91
C LYS A 23 1.93 -6.51 7.73
N SER A 24 2.66 -6.34 8.83
CA SER A 24 4.09 -5.94 8.87
C SER A 24 4.96 -6.67 7.85
N SER A 25 4.90 -8.01 7.81
CA SER A 25 5.69 -8.83 6.87
C SER A 25 5.43 -8.49 5.40
N ARG A 26 4.17 -8.24 5.00
CA ARG A 26 3.84 -7.87 3.61
C ARG A 26 4.28 -6.46 3.29
N VAL A 27 4.11 -5.54 4.23
CA VAL A 27 4.55 -4.14 4.10
C VAL A 27 6.07 -4.08 3.94
N GLU A 28 6.83 -4.85 4.72
CA GLU A 28 8.29 -4.96 4.59
C GLU A 28 8.71 -5.53 3.23
N ARG A 29 8.04 -6.57 2.74
CA ARG A 29 8.28 -7.13 1.40
C ARG A 29 8.06 -6.08 0.30
N ILE A 30 6.95 -5.35 0.37
CA ILE A 30 6.59 -4.32 -0.63
C ILE A 30 7.58 -3.16 -0.56
N ALA A 31 7.94 -2.70 0.64
CA ALA A 31 8.93 -1.64 0.84
C ALA A 31 10.28 -2.03 0.23
N LYS A 32 10.76 -3.26 0.52
CA LYS A 32 12.00 -3.80 -0.04
C LYS A 32 11.93 -3.97 -1.57
N GLY A 33 10.82 -4.50 -2.10
CA GLY A 33 10.64 -4.71 -3.54
C GLY A 33 10.49 -3.42 -4.35
N SER A 34 9.93 -2.38 -3.75
CA SER A 34 9.74 -1.07 -4.37
C SER A 34 10.89 -0.07 -4.12
N GLY A 35 11.86 -0.43 -3.27
CA GLY A 35 12.94 0.47 -2.85
C GLY A 35 12.45 1.66 -2.02
N THR A 36 11.35 1.50 -1.29
CA THR A 36 10.75 2.55 -0.45
C THR A 36 10.79 2.18 1.03
N LYS A 37 10.41 3.12 1.91
CA LYS A 37 10.34 2.84 3.35
C LYS A 37 9.00 2.21 3.70
N VAL A 38 8.99 1.41 4.76
CA VAL A 38 7.76 0.86 5.38
C VAL A 38 6.75 1.97 5.70
N GLN A 39 7.23 3.14 6.11
CA GLN A 39 6.40 4.32 6.37
C GLN A 39 5.68 4.83 5.12
N ASP A 40 6.35 4.88 3.96
CA ASP A 40 5.76 5.32 2.69
C ASP A 40 4.59 4.39 2.28
N VAL A 41 4.77 3.08 2.49
CA VAL A 41 3.74 2.07 2.19
C VAL A 41 2.55 2.21 3.15
N ASN A 42 2.80 2.40 4.45
CA ASN A 42 1.74 2.60 5.44
C ASN A 42 0.93 3.88 5.20
N GLU A 43 1.60 4.97 4.78
CA GLU A 43 0.93 6.23 4.42
C GLU A 43 0.01 6.02 3.22
N LEU A 44 0.47 5.31 2.18
CA LEU A 44 -0.34 4.97 1.01
C LEU A 44 -1.60 4.19 1.40
N ILE A 45 -1.45 3.15 2.24
CA ILE A 45 -2.56 2.31 2.70
C ILE A 45 -3.56 3.14 3.50
N SER A 46 -3.08 4.02 4.39
CA SER A 46 -3.92 4.90 5.20
C SER A 46 -4.71 5.88 4.33
N ASN A 47 -4.05 6.51 3.36
CA ASN A 47 -4.67 7.44 2.41
C ASN A 47 -5.73 6.73 1.56
N PHE A 48 -5.43 5.52 1.07
CA PHE A 48 -6.40 4.71 0.33
C PHE A 48 -7.63 4.36 1.17
N LYS A 49 -7.44 3.94 2.44
CA LYS A 49 -8.56 3.66 3.36
C LYS A 49 -9.42 4.89 3.61
N LYS A 50 -8.81 6.07 3.77
CA LYS A 50 -9.52 7.34 3.92
C LYS A 50 -10.35 7.68 2.67
N MET A 51 -9.75 7.58 1.47
CA MET A 51 -10.45 7.82 0.20
C MET A 51 -11.62 6.84 0.00
N LYS A 52 -11.40 5.54 0.24
CA LYS A 52 -12.46 4.51 0.16
C LYS A 52 -13.62 4.79 1.12
N LYS A 53 -13.34 5.32 2.32
CA LYS A 53 -14.36 5.72 3.29
C LYS A 53 -15.17 6.94 2.83
N MET A 54 -14.52 7.89 2.17
CA MET A 54 -15.20 9.08 1.62
C MET A 54 -16.07 8.74 0.41
N MET A 55 -15.64 7.83 -0.48
CA MET A 55 -16.43 7.42 -1.66
C MET A 55 -17.64 6.54 -1.33
N LYS A 56 -17.66 5.90 -0.16
CA LYS A 56 -18.80 5.08 0.31
C LYS A 56 -19.89 5.89 1.03
N LYS A 57 -19.73 7.22 1.12
CA LYS A 57 -20.72 8.15 1.66
C LYS A 57 -21.37 8.91 0.51
#